data_AF-A0A7Y2H3H3-F1
#
_entry.id   AF-A0A7Y2H3H3-F1
#
_cell.length_a   1.000
_cell.length_b   1.000
_cell.length_c   1.000
_cell.angle_alpha   90.00
_cell.angle_beta   90.00
_cell.angle_gamma   90.00
#
_symmetry.space_group_name_H-M   'P 1'
#
loop_
_entity.id
_entity.type
_entity.pdbx_description
1 polymer ?
#
loop_
_entity_poly.entity_id
_entity_poly.type
_entity_poly.pdbx_seq_one_letter_code
_entity_poly.pdbx_strand_id
1 'polypeptide(L)'
;MKKVMAFVFAGVRTEGLSVLTSSRSVAAVPFAGKYRLIDFTLSNCVNSELYRVAILAQTSPHSLIKHVGRGEPWDLDRRGGGVQIL
;
A
#
# COMPACT_ATOMS: atom_id res chain seq x y z
N MET A 1 -1.08 22.36 -8.22
CA MET A 1 -2.08 21.26 -8.31
C MET A 1 -2.98 21.27 -7.09
N LYS A 2 -4.26 20.92 -7.24
CA LYS A 2 -5.22 20.80 -6.12
C LYS A 2 -4.64 19.82 -5.08
N LYS A 3 -4.84 20.08 -3.78
CA LYS A 3 -4.44 19.17 -2.69
C LYS A 3 -5.29 17.89 -2.76
N VAL A 4 -4.90 16.95 -3.63
CA VAL A 4 -5.58 15.66 -3.81
C VAL A 4 -5.03 14.65 -2.79
N MET A 5 -5.91 13.82 -2.24
CA MET A 5 -5.56 12.69 -1.39
C MET A 5 -6.02 11.40 -2.08
N ALA A 6 -5.11 10.45 -2.22
CA ALA A 6 -5.38 9.13 -2.76
C ALA A 6 -5.76 8.19 -1.61
N PHE A 7 -6.86 7.48 -1.76
CA PHE A 7 -7.26 6.41 -0.84
C PHE A 7 -7.01 5.05 -1.50
N VAL A 8 -6.21 4.21 -0.86
CA VAL A 8 -5.87 2.87 -1.32
C VAL A 8 -6.55 1.86 -0.40
N PHE A 9 -7.56 1.17 -0.91
CA PHE A 9 -8.26 0.13 -0.14
C PHE A 9 -7.48 -1.19 -0.18
N ALA A 10 -6.73 -1.48 0.87
CA ALA A 10 -5.88 -2.66 0.98
C ALA A 10 -6.52 -3.81 1.79
N GLY A 11 -7.81 -3.69 2.12
CA GLY A 11 -8.56 -4.60 2.98
C GLY A 11 -9.31 -5.74 2.27
N VAL A 12 -9.15 -5.92 0.95
CA VAL A 12 -9.92 -6.92 0.21
C VAL A 12 -9.57 -8.34 0.67
N ARG A 13 -10.58 -9.08 1.13
CA ARG A 13 -10.51 -10.54 1.29
C ARG A 13 -10.91 -11.18 -0.03
N THR A 14 -10.12 -12.13 -0.50
CA THR A 14 -10.45 -12.96 -1.66
C THR A 14 -10.18 -14.41 -1.31
N GLU A 15 -11.12 -15.29 -1.65
CA GLU A 15 -10.96 -16.72 -1.46
C GLU A 15 -10.05 -17.34 -2.54
N GLY A 16 -9.86 -16.65 -3.67
CA GLY A 16 -9.10 -17.15 -4.82
C GLY A 16 -7.59 -17.27 -4.62
N LEU A 17 -7.03 -16.76 -3.52
CA LEU A 17 -5.59 -16.79 -3.25
C LEU A 17 -5.20 -17.70 -2.07
N SER A 18 -6.17 -18.37 -1.43
CA SER A 18 -5.97 -19.44 -0.43
C SER A 18 -4.79 -19.19 0.53
N VAL A 19 -3.77 -20.06 0.52
CA VAL A 19 -2.59 -20.01 1.39
C VAL A 19 -1.79 -18.71 1.28
N LEU A 20 -1.82 -18.02 0.14
CA LEU A 20 -1.10 -16.76 -0.05
C LEU A 20 -1.68 -15.62 0.77
N THR A 21 -2.97 -15.69 1.11
CA THR A 21 -3.70 -14.69 1.91
C THR A 21 -4.07 -15.18 3.31
N SER A 22 -3.56 -16.35 3.72
CA SER A 22 -3.83 -16.94 5.05
C SER A 22 -3.39 -16.03 6.21
N SER A 23 -2.24 -15.37 6.08
CA SER A 23 -1.62 -14.57 7.15
C SER A 23 -1.30 -13.12 6.73
N ARG A 24 -1.84 -12.66 5.59
CA ARG A 24 -1.57 -11.33 5.02
C ARG A 24 -2.72 -10.87 4.12
N SER A 25 -2.89 -9.56 3.97
CA SER A 25 -3.82 -9.00 2.97
C SER A 25 -3.35 -9.30 1.55
N VAL A 26 -4.28 -9.25 0.58
CA VAL A 26 -3.97 -9.36 -0.85
C VAL A 26 -2.91 -8.34 -1.26
N ALA A 27 -3.03 -7.11 -0.77
CA ALA A 27 -2.08 -6.04 -1.04
C ALA A 27 -0.63 -6.37 -0.62
N ALA A 28 -0.45 -7.25 0.38
CA ALA A 28 0.85 -7.69 0.87
C ALA A 28 1.36 -8.97 0.20
N VAL A 29 0.68 -9.50 -0.81
CA VAL A 29 1.13 -10.71 -1.52
C VAL A 29 2.39 -10.39 -2.35
N PRO A 30 3.47 -11.20 -2.22
CA PRO A 30 4.66 -11.05 -3.04
C PRO A 30 4.39 -11.23 -4.53
N PHE A 31 5.08 -10.45 -5.36
CA PHE A 31 4.97 -10.47 -6.82
C PHE A 31 6.35 -10.28 -7.46
N ALA A 32 6.64 -11.06 -8.50
CA ALA A 32 7.89 -10.98 -9.28
C ALA A 32 9.19 -10.96 -8.43
N GLY A 33 9.23 -11.75 -7.34
CA GLY A 33 10.42 -11.97 -6.52
C GLY A 33 10.83 -10.86 -5.55
N LYS A 34 10.52 -9.60 -5.85
CA LYS A 34 10.92 -8.44 -5.03
C LYS A 34 9.76 -7.57 -4.55
N TYR A 35 8.68 -7.52 -5.31
CA TYR A 35 7.60 -6.58 -5.09
C TYR A 35 6.46 -7.21 -4.29
N ARG A 36 5.51 -6.37 -3.91
CA ARG A 36 4.17 -6.75 -3.48
C ARG A 36 3.13 -6.03 -4.32
N LEU A 37 1.90 -6.55 -4.33
CA LEU A 37 0.83 -5.97 -5.14
C LEU A 37 0.59 -4.48 -4.84
N ILE A 38 0.75 -4.03 -3.59
CA ILE A 38 0.60 -2.61 -3.22
C ILE A 38 1.65 -1.69 -3.87
N ASP A 39 2.82 -2.21 -4.24
CA ASP A 39 3.93 -1.41 -4.77
C ASP A 39 3.54 -0.74 -6.08
N PHE A 40 2.73 -1.42 -6.91
CA PHE A 40 2.22 -0.88 -8.16
C PHE A 40 1.29 0.31 -7.91
N THR A 41 0.39 0.20 -6.93
CA THR A 41 -0.52 1.29 -6.58
C THR A 41 0.24 2.50 -6.03
N LEU A 42 1.20 2.29 -5.13
CA LEU A 42 2.01 3.38 -4.58
C LEU A 42 2.90 4.04 -5.63
N SER A 43 3.52 3.24 -6.50
CA SER A 43 4.30 3.75 -7.63
C SER A 43 3.43 4.57 -8.59
N ASN A 44 2.20 4.12 -8.87
CA ASN A 44 1.25 4.88 -9.68
C ASN A 44 0.88 6.22 -9.04
N CYS A 45 0.66 6.26 -7.72
CA CYS A 45 0.41 7.49 -7.00
C CYS A 45 1.58 8.47 -7.17
N VAL A 46 2.80 8.03 -6.90
CA VAL A 46 4.00 8.88 -6.97
C VAL A 46 4.29 9.34 -8.40
N ASN A 47 4.19 8.44 -9.39
CA ASN A 47 4.36 8.76 -10.81
C ASN A 47 3.28 9.71 -11.34
N SER A 48 2.15 9.83 -10.64
CA SER A 48 1.06 10.77 -10.94
C SER A 48 1.10 12.01 -10.05
N GLU A 49 2.21 12.25 -9.35
CA GLU A 49 2.41 13.37 -8.43
C GLU A 49 1.40 13.41 -7.25
N LEU A 50 0.85 12.25 -6.87
CA LEU A 50 -0.04 12.08 -5.73
C LEU A 50 0.76 11.67 -4.50
N TYR A 51 1.16 12.67 -3.71
CA TYR A 51 2.02 12.48 -2.56
C TYR A 51 1.29 12.44 -1.22
N ARG A 52 -0.05 12.37 -1.21
CA ARG A 52 -0.86 12.22 0.00
C ARG A 52 -1.67 10.94 -0.15
N VAL A 53 -1.22 9.88 0.52
CA VAL A 53 -1.79 8.54 0.33
C VAL A 53 -2.27 8.01 1.68
N ALA A 54 -3.54 7.64 1.74
CA ALA A 54 -4.14 6.94 2.87
C ALA A 54 -4.40 5.48 2.48
N ILE A 55 -3.81 4.53 3.20
CA ILE A 55 -4.01 3.10 2.98
C ILE A 55 -4.98 2.59 4.04
N LEU A 56 -6.15 2.12 3.61
CA LEU A 56 -7.16 1.52 4.49
C LEU A 56 -6.86 0.03 4.64
N ALA A 57 -6.35 -0.38 5.81
CA ALA A 57 -5.86 -1.73 6.05
C ALA A 57 -6.70 -2.46 7.11
N GLN A 58 -7.62 -3.33 6.68
CA GLN A 58 -8.59 -3.97 7.61
C GLN A 58 -8.26 -5.44 7.96
N THR A 59 -7.83 -6.25 6.99
CA THR A 59 -7.60 -7.69 7.21
C THR A 59 -6.10 -8.03 7.25
N SER A 60 -5.64 -8.67 8.32
CA SER A 60 -4.25 -9.14 8.50
C SER A 60 -3.18 -8.11 8.05
N PRO A 61 -3.23 -6.87 8.56
CA PRO A 61 -2.46 -5.75 8.01
C PRO A 61 -0.98 -5.78 8.41
N HIS A 62 -0.59 -6.62 9.37
CA HIS A 62 0.75 -6.59 9.97
C HIS A 62 1.87 -6.71 8.93
N SER A 63 1.74 -7.67 7.99
CA SER A 63 2.70 -7.83 6.90
C SER A 63 2.74 -6.60 5.98
N LEU A 64 1.58 -5.99 5.72
CA LEU A 64 1.45 -4.81 4.86
C LEU A 64 2.10 -3.59 5.52
N ILE A 65 1.76 -3.32 6.78
CA ILE A 65 2.30 -2.20 7.58
C ILE A 65 3.81 -2.29 7.64
N LYS A 66 4.36 -3.48 7.90
CA LYS A 66 5.82 -3.69 7.95
C LYS A 66 6.50 -3.38 6.61
N HIS A 67 5.87 -3.70 5.49
CA HIS A 67 6.43 -3.49 4.15
C HIS A 67 6.34 -2.04 3.69
N VAL A 68 5.20 -1.38 3.94
CA VAL A 68 5.04 0.04 3.60
C VAL A 68 5.89 0.91 4.52
N GLY A 69 5.94 0.59 5.82
CA GLY A 69 6.70 1.35 6.81
C GLY A 69 6.34 2.84 6.77
N ARG A 70 7.35 3.70 6.66
CA ARG A 70 7.19 5.16 6.49
C ARG A 70 7.00 5.60 5.04
N GLY A 71 6.99 4.67 4.08
CA GLY A 71 6.87 4.99 2.65
C GLY A 71 8.15 5.50 1.97
N GLU A 72 9.30 5.39 2.64
CA GLU A 72 10.62 5.82 2.11
C GLU A 72 10.94 5.32 0.70
N PRO A 73 10.67 4.04 0.32
CA PRO A 73 10.97 3.56 -1.04
C PRO A 73 10.22 4.29 -2.16
N TRP A 74 9.14 4.99 -1.81
CA TRP A 74 8.29 5.77 -2.72
C TRP A 74 8.42 7.28 -2.50
N ASP A 75 9.36 7.74 -1.65
CA ASP A 75 9.46 9.16 -1.25
C ASP A 75 8.12 9.67 -0.68
N LEU A 76 7.46 8.81 0.11
CA LEU A 76 6.20 9.06 0.82
C LEU A 76 6.43 9.27 2.33
N ASP A 77 7.62 9.66 2.75
CA ASP A 77 7.99 10.05 4.13
C ASP A 77 8.11 11.58 4.31
N ARG A 78 7.49 12.33 3.40
CA ARG A 78 7.62 13.80 3.27
C ARG A 78 6.84 14.57 4.33
N ARG A 79 7.36 15.74 4.75
CA ARG A 79 6.67 16.66 5.69
C ARG A 79 5.33 17.23 5.21
N GLY A 80 5.17 17.44 3.90
CA GLY A 80 3.98 18.06 3.29
C GLY A 80 2.90 17.08 2.81
N GLY A 81 3.14 15.78 3.00
CA GLY A 81 2.31 14.68 2.52
C GLY A 81 2.75 13.38 3.17
N GLY A 82 2.87 12.34 2.36
CA GLY A 82 3.33 11.02 2.74
C GLY A 82 2.24 9.96 2.74
N VAL A 83 2.61 8.78 3.23
CA VAL A 83 1.72 7.65 3.41
C VAL A 83 1.23 7.58 4.86
N GLN A 84 -0.07 7.40 5.02
CA GLN A 84 -0.70 7.09 6.29
C GLN A 84 -1.44 5.77 6.17
N ILE A 85 -1.25 4.88 7.14
CA ILE A 85 -2.01 3.63 7.21
C ILE A 85 -3.11 3.82 8.26
N LEU A 86 -4.34 3.55 7.87
CA LEU A 86 -5.58 3.75 8.62
C LEU A 86 -6.30 2.42 8.86
#